data_AF-A0A0J8BKH0-F1
#
_entry.id   AF-A0A0J8BKH0-F1
#
_cell.length_a   1.000
_cell.length_b   1.000
_cell.length_c   1.000
_cell.angle_alpha   90.00
_cell.angle_beta   90.00
_cell.angle_gamma   90.00
#
_symmetry.space_group_name_H-M   'P 1'
#
loop_
_entity.id
_entity.type
_entity.pdbx_description
1 polymer ?
#
loop_
_entity_poly.entity_id
_entity_poly.type
_entity_poly.pdbx_seq_one_letter_code
_entity_poly.pdbx_strand_id
1 'polypeptide(L)'
;ALDRGDGVRTELGRLGDGELRYLALSLVLLTGPGVLEVDPVGEVPAAMQTLTVLVDGFDRGLDPGQRGELAGLAARMCERGHIRVVGALSDAAGVAEGGCVTVVHLEP
;
A
#
# COMPACT_ATOMS: atom_id res chain seq x y z
N ALA A 1 -11.75 7.94 -14.55
CA ALA A 1 -12.76 7.12 -13.84
C ALA A 1 -12.19 5.78 -13.41
N LEU A 2 -12.56 5.32 -12.21
CA LEU A 2 -12.34 3.98 -11.67
C LEU A 2 -13.43 3.02 -12.20
N ASP A 3 -13.02 1.83 -12.61
CA ASP A 3 -13.89 0.73 -13.01
C ASP A 3 -13.67 -0.43 -12.02
N ARG A 4 -14.75 -0.93 -11.42
CA ARG A 4 -14.71 -2.04 -10.44
C ARG A 4 -15.07 -3.39 -11.08
N GLY A 5 -15.28 -3.44 -12.40
CA GLY A 5 -15.64 -4.64 -13.15
C GLY A 5 -17.14 -4.90 -13.25
N ASP A 6 -17.98 -3.99 -12.77
CA ASP A 6 -19.45 -4.02 -12.90
C ASP A 6 -19.96 -3.25 -14.13
N GLY A 7 -19.05 -2.72 -14.94
CA GLY A 7 -19.36 -1.92 -16.12
C GLY A 7 -19.71 -0.46 -15.81
N VAL A 8 -19.71 -0.05 -14.54
CA VAL A 8 -19.94 1.34 -14.12
C VAL A 8 -18.61 2.03 -13.85
N ARG A 9 -18.41 3.16 -14.52
CA ARG A 9 -17.24 4.01 -14.31
C ARG A 9 -17.55 5.12 -13.32
N THR A 10 -16.81 5.15 -12.22
CA THR A 10 -16.92 6.20 -11.19
C THR A 10 -15.81 7.24 -11.38
N GLU A 11 -16.16 8.51 -11.53
CA GLU A 11 -15.13 9.56 -11.59
C GLU A 11 -14.38 9.70 -10.26
N LEU A 12 -13.07 9.96 -10.32
CA LEU A 12 -12.23 10.03 -9.11
C LEU A 12 -12.71 11.11 -8.14
N GLY A 13 -13.20 12.25 -8.63
CA GLY A 13 -13.75 13.32 -7.80
C GLY A 13 -15.06 12.97 -7.06
N ARG A 14 -15.62 11.78 -7.31
CA ARG A 14 -16.79 11.25 -6.57
C ARG A 14 -16.42 10.25 -5.49
N LEU A 15 -15.16 9.82 -5.42
CA LEU A 15 -14.69 8.87 -4.43
C LEU A 15 -14.54 9.56 -3.06
N GLY A 16 -14.88 8.85 -2.00
CA GLY A 16 -14.60 9.31 -0.63
C GLY A 16 -13.11 9.33 -0.32
N ASP A 17 -12.71 10.01 0.77
CA ASP A 17 -11.29 10.09 1.19
C ASP A 17 -10.65 8.71 1.41
N GLY A 18 -11.37 7.79 2.06
CA GLY A 18 -10.94 6.41 2.27
C GLY A 18 -10.76 5.63 0.96
N GLU A 19 -11.69 5.79 0.02
CA GLU A 19 -11.60 5.14 -1.31
C GLU A 19 -10.44 5.71 -2.14
N LEU A 20 -10.25 7.03 -2.10
CA LEU A 20 -9.11 7.69 -2.76
C LEU A 20 -7.79 7.23 -2.17
N ARG A 21 -7.71 7.11 -0.84
CA ARG A 21 -6.53 6.61 -0.14
C ARG A 21 -6.26 5.15 -0.47
N TYR A 22 -7.28 4.30 -0.44
CA TYR A 22 -7.17 2.89 -0.84
C TYR A 22 -6.61 2.77 -2.26
N LEU A 23 -7.19 3.53 -3.20
CA LEU A 23 -6.77 3.54 -4.60
C LEU A 23 -5.33 4.04 -4.75
N ALA A 24 -4.99 5.16 -4.12
CA ALA A 24 -3.65 5.74 -4.19
C ALA A 24 -2.58 4.77 -3.67
N LEU A 25 -2.81 4.16 -2.51
CA LEU A 25 -1.87 3.19 -1.93
C LEU A 25 -1.77 1.92 -2.78
N SER A 26 -2.90 1.42 -3.29
CA SER A 26 -2.91 0.25 -4.19
C SER A 26 -2.10 0.52 -5.46
N LEU A 27 -2.26 1.71 -6.06
CA LEU A 27 -1.49 2.09 -7.26
C LEU A 27 0.00 2.12 -6.97
N VAL A 28 0.44 2.78 -5.89
CA VAL A 28 1.86 2.85 -5.50
C VAL A 28 2.46 1.45 -5.33
N LEU A 29 1.73 0.54 -4.67
CA LEU A 29 2.19 -0.84 -4.44
C LEU A 29 2.28 -1.64 -5.75
N LEU A 30 1.39 -1.40 -6.72
CA LEU A 30 1.35 -2.10 -8.00
C LEU A 30 2.36 -1.55 -9.02
N THR A 31 2.71 -0.26 -8.94
CA THR A 31 3.61 0.38 -9.91
C THR A 31 5.08 0.08 -9.62
N GLY A 32 5.46 -0.13 -8.36
CA GLY A 32 6.84 -0.40 -7.96
C GLY A 32 7.83 0.72 -8.34
N PRO A 33 9.14 0.53 -8.07
CA PRO A 33 10.16 1.55 -8.30
C PRO A 33 10.34 1.96 -9.75
N GLY A 34 10.13 1.04 -10.72
CA GLY A 34 10.42 1.30 -12.13
C GLY A 34 9.39 2.15 -12.88
N VAL A 35 8.26 2.48 -12.24
CA VAL A 35 7.19 3.30 -12.83
C VAL A 35 7.06 4.64 -12.10
N LEU A 36 7.46 4.70 -10.83
CA LEU A 36 7.60 5.97 -10.14
C LEU A 36 8.86 6.66 -10.66
N GLU A 37 8.79 7.97 -10.91
CA GLU A 37 9.93 8.82 -11.27
C GLU A 37 10.86 9.00 -10.06
N VAL A 38 11.42 7.90 -9.59
CA VAL A 38 12.37 7.81 -8.49
C VAL A 38 13.74 7.64 -9.12
N ASP A 39 14.67 8.54 -8.79
CA ASP A 39 16.04 8.46 -9.27
C ASP A 39 16.74 7.25 -8.61
N PRO A 40 17.09 6.20 -9.36
CA PRO A 40 17.75 5.03 -8.79
C PRO A 40 19.18 5.36 -8.40
N VAL A 41 19.69 4.68 -7.36
CA VAL A 41 21.11 4.81 -6.99
C VAL A 41 21.97 4.09 -8.04
N GLY A 42 22.57 4.84 -8.96
CA GLY A 42 23.27 4.29 -10.14
C GLY A 42 24.46 3.36 -9.83
N GLU A 43 25.02 3.44 -8.63
CA GLU A 43 26.12 2.58 -8.16
C GLU A 43 25.64 1.22 -7.62
N VAL A 44 24.34 1.09 -7.34
CA VAL A 44 23.75 -0.12 -6.76
C VAL A 44 23.05 -0.93 -7.85
N PRO A 45 23.33 -2.24 -7.99
CA PRO A 45 22.61 -3.09 -8.92
C PRO A 45 21.09 -3.02 -8.68
N ALA A 46 20.29 -2.94 -9.74
CA ALA A 46 18.84 -2.81 -9.64
C ALA A 46 18.18 -3.91 -8.77
N ALA A 47 18.73 -5.13 -8.77
CA ALA A 47 18.26 -6.23 -7.93
C ALA A 47 18.45 -6.00 -6.42
N MET A 48 19.34 -5.09 -6.04
CA MET A 48 19.59 -4.70 -4.64
C MET A 48 18.87 -3.39 -4.27
N GLN A 49 18.28 -2.70 -5.25
CA GLN A 49 17.49 -1.51 -5.00
C GLN A 49 16.07 -1.92 -4.57
N THR A 50 15.59 -1.30 -3.50
CA THR A 50 14.25 -1.56 -2.96
C THR A 50 13.58 -0.24 -2.64
N LEU A 51 12.39 -0.03 -3.17
CA LEU A 51 11.58 1.14 -2.82
C LEU A 51 11.00 0.97 -1.42
N THR A 52 11.24 1.92 -0.52
CA THR A 52 10.55 1.94 0.77
C THR A 52 9.38 2.90 0.71
N VAL A 53 8.19 2.40 0.99
CA VAL A 53 6.95 3.20 1.08
C VAL A 53 6.66 3.45 2.56
N LEU A 54 6.70 4.72 2.95
CA LEU A 54 6.28 5.18 4.27
C LEU A 54 4.82 5.65 4.22
N VAL A 55 3.96 5.05 5.02
CA VAL A 55 2.52 5.36 5.02
C VAL A 55 2.08 5.88 6.39
N ASP A 56 1.67 7.14 6.45
CA ASP A 56 1.06 7.70 7.65
C ASP A 56 -0.48 7.46 7.64
N GLY A 57 -0.97 6.77 8.67
CA GLY A 57 -2.38 6.38 8.81
C GLY A 57 -2.82 5.33 7.80
N PHE A 58 -2.13 4.20 7.73
CA PHE A 58 -2.39 3.10 6.80
C PHE A 58 -3.86 2.65 6.78
N ASP A 59 -4.56 2.73 7.92
CA ASP A 59 -5.97 2.33 8.10
C ASP A 59 -6.97 3.51 8.06
N ARG A 60 -6.50 4.74 7.86
CA ARG A 60 -7.34 5.95 7.98
C ARG A 60 -8.45 5.95 6.93
N GLY A 61 -9.70 5.98 7.40
CA GLY A 61 -10.88 6.11 6.54
C GLY A 61 -11.21 4.84 5.74
N LEU A 62 -10.48 3.74 5.96
CA LEU A 62 -10.71 2.45 5.32
C LEU A 62 -11.68 1.63 6.15
N ASP A 63 -12.56 0.87 5.49
CA ASP A 63 -13.30 -0.18 6.18
C ASP A 63 -12.37 -1.38 6.50
N PRO A 64 -12.72 -2.23 7.47
CA PRO A 64 -11.87 -3.35 7.88
C PRO A 64 -11.51 -4.33 6.74
N GLY A 65 -12.42 -4.52 5.77
CA GLY A 65 -12.18 -5.37 4.61
C GLY A 65 -11.15 -4.75 3.67
N GLN A 66 -11.33 -3.47 3.30
CA GLN A 66 -10.34 -2.73 2.50
C GLN A 66 -8.97 -2.68 3.19
N ARG A 67 -8.92 -2.50 4.51
CA ARG A 67 -7.67 -2.55 5.28
C ARG A 67 -6.97 -3.89 5.13
N GLY A 68 -7.70 -5.00 5.29
CA GLY A 68 -7.15 -6.35 5.15
C GLY A 68 -6.65 -6.63 3.73
N GLU A 69 -7.43 -6.27 2.72
CA GLU A 69 -7.04 -6.42 1.31
C GLU A 69 -5.78 -5.61 0.96
N LEU A 70 -5.69 -4.37 1.45
CA LEU A 70 -4.53 -3.52 1.23
C LEU A 70 -3.28 -4.06 1.94
N ALA A 71 -3.42 -4.56 3.17
CA ALA A 71 -2.33 -5.22 3.89
C ALA A 71 -1.87 -6.49 3.15
N GLY A 72 -2.80 -7.29 2.65
CA GLY A 72 -2.52 -8.47 1.83
C GLY A 72 -1.83 -8.11 0.51
N LEU A 73 -2.24 -7.03 -0.16
CA LEU A 73 -1.57 -6.52 -1.35
C LEU A 73 -0.13 -6.09 -1.03
N ALA A 74 0.06 -5.33 0.05
CA ALA A 74 1.38 -4.90 0.49
C ALA A 74 2.30 -6.09 0.79
N ALA A 75 1.80 -7.10 1.51
CA ALA A 75 2.55 -8.33 1.79
C ALA A 75 3.01 -9.03 0.51
N ARG A 76 2.09 -9.25 -0.45
CA ARG A 76 2.42 -9.88 -1.75
C ARG A 76 3.46 -9.09 -2.55
N MET A 77 3.43 -7.75 -2.49
CA MET A 77 4.41 -6.92 -3.18
C MET A 77 5.76 -6.91 -2.45
N CYS A 78 5.76 -6.93 -1.12
CA CYS A 78 6.97 -7.06 -0.30
C CYS A 78 7.68 -8.40 -0.52
N GLU A 79 6.93 -9.49 -0.69
CA GLU A 79 7.48 -10.83 -1.01
C GLU A 79 8.23 -10.87 -2.33
N ARG A 80 7.85 -10.03 -3.31
CA ARG A 80 8.57 -9.88 -4.58
C ARG A 80 9.93 -9.19 -4.43
N GLY A 81 10.22 -8.60 -3.27
CA GLY A 81 11.55 -8.09 -2.91
C GLY A 81 11.91 -6.69 -3.43
N HIS A 82 11.08 -6.08 -4.29
CA HIS A 82 11.35 -4.74 -4.86
C HIS A 82 10.72 -3.59 -4.09
N ILE A 83 9.89 -3.90 -3.07
CA ILE A 83 9.25 -2.92 -2.19
C ILE A 83 9.40 -3.35 -0.72
N ARG A 84 9.54 -2.37 0.18
CA ARG A 84 9.29 -2.49 1.62
C ARG A 84 8.23 -1.48 2.03
N VAL A 85 7.38 -1.83 3.00
CA VAL A 85 6.35 -0.93 3.53
C VAL A 85 6.55 -0.76 5.02
N VAL A 86 6.49 0.49 5.48
CA VAL A 86 6.43 0.85 6.90
C VAL A 86 5.26 1.82 7.04
N GLY A 87 4.38 1.59 8.01
CA GLY A 87 3.25 2.49 8.21
C GLY A 87 2.76 2.58 9.64
N ALA A 88 2.12 3.71 9.95
CA ALA A 88 1.40 3.93 11.19
C ALA A 88 -0.05 3.46 11.03
N LEU A 89 -0.60 2.80 12.03
CA LEU A 89 -1.98 2.31 12.06
C LEU A 89 -2.59 2.59 13.42
N SER A 90 -3.89 2.92 13.42
CA SER A 90 -4.64 3.16 14.66
C SER A 90 -5.14 1.84 15.26
N ASP A 91 -5.48 0.87 14.41
CA ASP A 91 -5.91 -0.48 14.82
C ASP A 91 -5.25 -1.56 13.94
N ALA A 92 -4.64 -2.54 14.61
CA ALA A 92 -3.90 -3.64 13.99
C ALA A 92 -4.77 -4.86 13.64
N ALA A 93 -6.04 -4.87 14.02
CA ALA A 93 -6.91 -6.03 13.80
C ALA A 93 -7.00 -6.38 12.29
N GLY A 94 -6.83 -7.66 11.96
CA GLY A 94 -6.89 -8.14 10.56
C GLY A 94 -5.70 -7.72 9.68
N VAL A 95 -4.73 -6.94 10.18
CA VAL A 95 -3.49 -6.61 9.44
C VAL A 95 -2.40 -7.66 9.68
N ALA A 96 -2.37 -8.24 10.87
CA ALA A 96 -1.33 -9.17 11.30
C ALA A 96 -1.57 -10.65 10.89
N GLU A 97 -2.67 -10.95 10.20
CA GLU A 97 -3.04 -12.35 9.90
C GLU A 97 -2.23 -12.96 8.74
N GLY A 98 -1.49 -12.14 7.97
CA GLY A 98 -0.52 -12.59 6.97
C GLY A 98 0.90 -12.61 7.55
N GLY A 99 1.56 -13.77 7.54
CA GLY A 99 2.88 -14.00 8.18
C GLY A 99 4.07 -13.13 7.72
N CYS A 100 3.85 -12.15 6.85
CA CYS A 100 4.85 -11.21 6.37
C CYS A 100 4.75 -9.81 7.02
N VAL A 101 3.86 -9.63 8.01
CA VAL A 101 3.65 -8.34 8.69
C VAL A 101 4.15 -8.41 10.13
N THR A 102 4.95 -7.43 10.53
CA THR A 102 5.32 -7.20 11.93
C THR A 102 4.61 -5.94 12.42
N VAL A 103 3.84 -6.07 13.50
CA VAL A 103 3.18 -4.94 14.16
C VAL A 103 3.97 -4.59 15.43
N VAL A 104 4.31 -3.31 15.56
CA VAL A 104 4.95 -2.76 16.75
C VAL A 104 3.94 -1.86 17.46
N HIS A 105 3.56 -2.24 18.67
CA HIS A 105 2.73 -1.38 19.51
C HIS A 105 3.60 -0.29 20.12
N LEU A 106 3.28 0.96 19.81
CA LEU A 106 3.95 2.12 20.39
C LEU A 106 3.26 2.49 21.71
N GLU A 107 4.04 2.68 22.76
CA GLU A 107 3.56 3.30 23.99
C GLU A 107 3.41 4.83 23.77
N PRO A 108 2.46 5.50 24.43
CA PRO A 108 2.28 6.95 24.35
C PRO A 108 3.51 7.77 24.77
#